data_AF-A0A419KV90-F1
#
_entry.id   AF-A0A419KV90-F1
#
_cell.length_a   1.000
_cell.length_b   1.000
_cell.length_c   1.000
_cell.angle_alpha   90.00
_cell.angle_beta   90.00
_cell.angle_gamma   90.00
#
_symmetry.space_group_name_H-M   'P 1'
#
loop_
_entity.id
_entity.type
_entity.pdbx_description
1 polymer ?
#
loop_
_entity_poly.entity_id
_entity_poly.type
_entity_poly.pdbx_seq_one_letter_code
_entity_poly.pdbx_strand_id
1 'polypeptide(L)'
;MLDYPSVRKYLIFAVLLVLIFQSLSVGMSLSQEKKINAERQKIDMIEKDVFAIYISPPVNNLSVRCEPLRRSGAFDLTMSTKYLDPYLRLRREVSAVWVQPNGPGIYNLTVNFSSNKSWEYLVGVFTRNFDFYREYYGKRISIQNFFMEIQPVLTRHPGNWTIIVTLEIHSLSPSFSYITLPTPVNFAILVAAVGLIAYVDSFIIIDTYFKSKKEIISYGRWIIVGVALLISAYLAYQMYNFTTFTLSGVE
;
A
#
# COMPACT_ATOMS: atom_id res chain seq x y z
N MET A 1 31.42 -65.40 0.45
CA MET A 1 30.49 -65.16 1.57
C MET A 1 30.21 -63.67 1.55
N LEU A 2 29.08 -63.25 0.97
CA LEU A 2 28.77 -61.84 0.71
C LEU A 2 28.37 -61.17 2.04
N ASP A 3 29.13 -60.15 2.43
CA ASP A 3 28.90 -59.38 3.66
C ASP A 3 27.53 -58.70 3.66
N TYR A 4 26.66 -59.22 4.51
CA TYR A 4 25.27 -58.81 4.72
C TYR A 4 25.03 -57.32 5.10
N PRO A 5 25.96 -56.57 5.75
CA PRO A 5 25.67 -55.19 6.15
C PRO A 5 25.79 -54.15 5.01
N SER A 6 26.42 -54.50 3.88
CA SER A 6 26.62 -53.57 2.75
C SER A 6 25.38 -53.47 1.86
N VAL A 7 24.76 -54.60 1.51
CA VAL A 7 23.60 -54.69 0.61
C VAL A 7 22.37 -53.98 1.18
N ARG A 8 22.17 -54.05 2.51
CA ARG A 8 21.05 -53.40 3.20
C ARG A 8 21.09 -51.88 3.09
N LYS A 9 22.29 -51.26 3.09
CA LYS A 9 22.44 -49.81 2.95
C LYS A 9 22.06 -49.33 1.55
N TYR A 10 22.45 -50.08 0.51
CA TYR A 10 22.07 -49.75 -0.88
C TYR A 10 20.57 -49.94 -1.15
N LEU A 11 19.95 -50.97 -0.55
CA LEU A 11 18.50 -51.18 -0.64
C LEU A 11 17.70 -50.05 0.01
N ILE A 12 18.11 -49.58 1.18
CA ILE A 12 17.47 -48.45 1.85
C ILE A 12 17.63 -47.17 1.02
N PHE A 13 18.81 -46.94 0.44
CA PHE A 13 19.06 -45.79 -0.42
C PHE A 13 18.22 -45.82 -1.70
N ALA A 14 18.06 -46.99 -2.32
CA ALA A 14 17.22 -47.18 -3.51
C ALA A 14 15.72 -46.93 -3.20
N VAL A 15 15.22 -47.43 -2.06
CA VAL A 15 13.83 -47.18 -1.63
C VAL A 15 13.60 -45.70 -1.35
N LEU A 16 14.56 -45.01 -0.72
CA LEU A 16 14.47 -43.58 -0.47
C LEU A 16 14.42 -42.78 -1.78
N LEU A 17 15.22 -43.17 -2.78
CA LEU A 17 15.27 -42.53 -4.09
C LEU A 17 13.95 -42.70 -4.86
N VAL A 18 13.34 -43.89 -4.78
CA VAL A 18 12.03 -44.17 -5.40
C VAL A 18 10.93 -43.35 -4.72
N LEU A 19 10.95 -43.22 -3.38
CA LEU A 19 9.98 -42.39 -2.65
C LEU A 19 10.12 -40.90 -2.99
N ILE A 20 11.35 -40.40 -3.15
CA ILE A 20 11.60 -39.03 -3.60
C ILE A 20 11.06 -38.83 -5.03
N PHE A 21 11.32 -39.76 -5.96
CA PHE A 21 10.79 -39.67 -7.33
C PHE A 21 9.27 -39.75 -7.42
N GLN A 22 8.62 -40.55 -6.57
CA GLN A 22 7.16 -40.58 -6.48
C GLN A 22 6.59 -39.29 -5.88
N SER A 23 7.24 -38.70 -4.87
CA SER A 23 6.83 -37.39 -4.34
C SER A 23 6.97 -36.25 -5.35
N LEU A 24 7.99 -36.31 -6.22
CA LEU A 24 8.17 -35.37 -7.33
C LEU A 24 7.12 -35.55 -8.43
N SER A 25 6.64 -36.77 -8.67
CA SER A 25 5.58 -37.04 -9.67
C SER A 25 4.17 -36.66 -9.17
N VAL A 26 3.93 -36.75 -7.86
CA VAL A 26 2.68 -36.24 -7.24
C VAL A 26 2.59 -34.71 -7.36
N GLY A 27 3.73 -34.00 -7.42
CA GLY A 27 3.77 -32.56 -7.68
C GLY A 27 3.43 -32.14 -9.12
N MET A 28 3.42 -33.05 -10.09
CA MET A 28 3.16 -32.74 -11.51
C MET A 28 1.79 -33.19 -12.02
N SER A 29 0.98 -33.88 -11.20
CA SER A 29 -0.31 -34.47 -11.61
C SER A 29 -1.54 -33.72 -11.07
N LEU A 30 -1.38 -32.43 -10.73
CA LEU A 30 -2.47 -31.59 -10.20
C LEU A 30 -2.65 -30.26 -10.95
N SER A 31 -2.35 -30.24 -12.24
CA SER A 31 -2.81 -29.16 -13.13
C SER A 31 -3.26 -29.75 -14.47
N GLN A 32 -4.38 -30.47 -14.43
CA GLN A 32 -5.27 -30.52 -15.57
C GLN A 32 -6.36 -29.46 -15.35
N GLU A 33 -5.92 -28.24 -15.03
CA GLU A 33 -6.80 -27.08 -15.07
C GLU A 33 -7.19 -26.88 -16.53
N LYS A 34 -8.51 -26.94 -16.76
CA LYS A 34 -9.17 -26.48 -17.98
C LYS A 34 -8.42 -25.24 -18.47
N LYS A 35 -7.94 -25.24 -19.72
CA LYS A 35 -7.11 -24.19 -20.32
C LYS A 35 -7.88 -22.85 -20.35
N ILE A 36 -7.97 -22.20 -19.20
CA ILE A 36 -8.61 -20.89 -19.00
C ILE A 36 -7.48 -19.89 -19.12
N ASN A 37 -7.58 -19.01 -20.12
CA ASN A 37 -6.57 -17.99 -20.30
C ASN A 37 -6.72 -17.00 -19.14
N ALA A 38 -5.70 -16.90 -18.29
CA ALA A 38 -5.72 -16.04 -17.12
C ALA A 38 -4.65 -14.98 -17.24
N GLU A 39 -5.02 -13.72 -17.00
CA GLU A 39 -4.09 -12.59 -16.92
C GLU A 39 -4.13 -12.03 -15.51
N ARG A 40 -2.96 -11.83 -14.91
CA ARG A 40 -2.83 -11.34 -13.54
C ARG A 40 -2.14 -9.99 -13.54
N GLN A 41 -2.74 -9.02 -12.87
CA GLN A 41 -2.19 -7.68 -12.71
C GLN A 41 -2.23 -7.25 -11.25
N LYS A 42 -1.25 -6.41 -10.88
CA LYS A 42 -1.25 -5.70 -9.62
C LYS A 42 -1.29 -4.20 -9.92
N ILE A 43 -2.23 -3.49 -9.31
CA ILE A 43 -2.43 -2.06 -9.51
C ILE A 43 -2.53 -1.38 -8.16
N ASP A 44 -1.76 -0.33 -8.00
CA ASP A 44 -1.74 0.54 -6.84
C ASP A 44 -2.55 1.78 -7.17
N MET A 45 -3.46 2.13 -6.28
CA MET A 45 -4.34 3.27 -6.48
C MET A 45 -4.69 3.92 -5.15
N ILE A 46 -5.29 5.10 -5.25
CA ILE A 46 -5.69 5.89 -4.11
C ILE A 46 -7.13 5.55 -3.71
N GLU A 47 -7.43 5.66 -2.43
CA GLU A 47 -8.80 5.59 -1.90
C GLU A 47 -9.76 6.52 -2.65
N LYS A 48 -10.98 6.04 -2.94
CA LYS A 48 -12.07 6.76 -3.64
C LYS A 48 -11.84 7.07 -5.12
N ASP A 49 -10.66 6.78 -5.67
CA ASP A 49 -10.46 6.81 -7.13
C ASP A 49 -11.20 5.63 -7.79
N VAL A 50 -11.58 5.80 -9.06
CA VAL A 50 -12.36 4.79 -9.79
C VAL A 50 -11.44 4.03 -10.72
N PHE A 51 -11.26 2.74 -10.45
CA PHE A 51 -10.59 1.82 -11.35
C PHE A 51 -11.50 1.46 -12.53
N ALA A 52 -10.97 1.44 -13.75
CA ALA A 52 -11.74 1.15 -14.94
C ALA A 52 -11.02 0.19 -15.90
N ILE A 53 -11.77 -0.77 -16.44
CA ILE A 53 -11.35 -1.66 -17.51
C ILE A 53 -12.33 -1.49 -18.68
N TYR A 54 -11.80 -1.25 -19.87
CA TYR A 54 -12.57 -1.24 -21.12
C TYR A 54 -12.07 -2.35 -22.04
N ILE A 55 -12.98 -3.19 -22.53
CA ILE A 55 -12.68 -4.33 -23.39
C ILE A 55 -13.35 -4.13 -24.75
N SER A 56 -12.57 -4.22 -25.82
CA SER A 56 -13.00 -4.05 -27.21
C SER A 56 -12.62 -5.28 -28.04
N PRO A 57 -13.52 -5.83 -28.88
CA PRO A 57 -14.93 -5.50 -29.02
C PRO A 57 -15.78 -5.95 -27.81
N PRO A 58 -17.09 -5.61 -27.74
CA PRO A 58 -17.96 -6.03 -26.64
C PRO A 58 -17.96 -7.55 -26.46
N VAL A 59 -17.81 -7.99 -25.21
CA VAL A 59 -17.65 -9.40 -24.85
C VAL A 59 -18.94 -10.01 -24.35
N ASN A 60 -19.05 -11.33 -24.48
CA ASN A 60 -20.19 -12.09 -24.00
C ASN A 60 -19.90 -12.69 -22.62
N ASN A 61 -20.97 -12.97 -21.86
CA ASN A 61 -20.89 -13.61 -20.54
C ASN A 61 -19.94 -12.88 -19.57
N LEU A 62 -19.93 -11.54 -19.62
CA LEU A 62 -19.17 -10.72 -18.69
C LEU A 62 -19.70 -10.94 -17.27
N SER A 63 -18.82 -11.41 -16.39
CA SER A 63 -19.07 -11.51 -14.96
C SER A 63 -17.91 -10.89 -14.21
N VAL A 64 -18.25 -10.10 -13.21
CA VAL A 64 -17.28 -9.37 -12.41
C VAL A 64 -17.51 -9.70 -10.94
N ARG A 65 -16.44 -10.04 -10.25
CA ARG A 65 -16.45 -10.29 -8.81
C ARG A 65 -15.34 -9.47 -8.18
N CYS A 66 -15.69 -8.62 -7.23
CA CYS A 66 -14.72 -7.88 -6.44
C CYS A 66 -14.83 -8.36 -4.99
N GLU A 67 -13.71 -8.78 -4.40
CA GLU A 67 -13.67 -9.26 -3.02
C GLU A 67 -12.57 -8.54 -2.24
N PRO A 68 -12.93 -7.87 -1.12
CA PRO A 68 -11.91 -7.34 -0.22
C PRO A 68 -11.23 -8.52 0.49
N LEU A 69 -9.90 -8.52 0.53
CA LEU A 69 -9.13 -9.55 1.24
C LEU A 69 -9.29 -9.48 2.77
N ARG A 70 -9.75 -8.33 3.28
CA ARG A 70 -10.11 -8.12 4.69
C ARG A 70 -11.62 -7.86 4.80
N ARG A 71 -12.25 -8.36 5.87
CA ARG A 71 -13.72 -8.45 6.03
C ARG A 71 -14.51 -7.12 6.03
N SER A 72 -13.88 -5.95 5.91
CA SER A 72 -14.53 -4.63 6.06
C SER A 72 -14.37 -3.66 4.89
N GLY A 73 -13.95 -4.11 3.70
CA GLY A 73 -13.83 -3.23 2.53
C GLY A 73 -15.17 -3.03 1.81
N ALA A 74 -15.73 -1.82 1.86
CA ALA A 74 -16.85 -1.44 1.00
C ALA A 74 -16.34 -0.99 -0.38
N PHE A 75 -17.10 -1.29 -1.43
CA PHE A 75 -16.77 -0.89 -2.80
C PHE A 75 -18.05 -0.75 -3.63
N ASP A 76 -18.00 0.11 -4.62
CA ASP A 76 -19.05 0.25 -5.63
C ASP A 76 -18.56 -0.38 -6.94
N LEU A 77 -19.31 -1.37 -7.44
CA LEU A 77 -19.01 -2.09 -8.67
C LEU A 77 -20.11 -1.80 -9.71
N THR A 78 -19.70 -1.29 -10.86
CA THR A 78 -20.60 -1.06 -12.00
C THR A 78 -20.03 -1.73 -13.25
N MET A 79 -20.87 -2.36 -14.05
CA MET A 79 -20.46 -2.93 -15.33
C MET A 79 -21.48 -2.65 -16.43
N SER A 80 -21.00 -2.51 -17.66
CA SER A 80 -21.83 -2.40 -18.85
C SER A 80 -21.21 -3.21 -19.97
N THR A 81 -22.00 -4.03 -20.65
CA THR A 81 -21.53 -4.81 -21.80
C THR A 81 -21.50 -4.01 -23.09
N LYS A 82 -22.33 -2.95 -23.17
CA LYS A 82 -22.44 -2.04 -24.32
C LYS A 82 -22.31 -0.60 -23.83
N TYR A 83 -21.07 -0.14 -23.78
CA TYR A 83 -20.73 1.22 -23.42
C TYR A 83 -20.04 1.90 -24.60
N LEU A 84 -20.40 3.15 -24.89
CA LEU A 84 -19.72 3.92 -25.92
C LEU A 84 -18.48 4.55 -25.28
N ASP A 85 -17.28 4.17 -25.76
CA ASP A 85 -16.01 4.72 -25.24
C ASP A 85 -15.98 6.27 -25.34
N PRO A 86 -16.03 7.00 -24.22
CA PRO A 86 -16.10 8.45 -24.23
C PRO A 86 -14.72 9.09 -24.44
N TYR A 87 -13.63 8.33 -24.33
CA TYR A 87 -12.25 8.84 -24.47
C TYR A 87 -11.70 8.68 -25.89
N LEU A 88 -12.53 8.19 -26.83
CA LEU A 88 -12.25 8.15 -28.27
C LEU A 88 -10.93 7.44 -28.62
N ARG A 89 -10.45 6.53 -27.76
CA ARG A 89 -9.22 5.77 -27.99
C ARG A 89 -9.52 4.46 -28.71
N LEU A 90 -10.61 3.80 -28.30
CA LEU A 90 -11.16 2.63 -28.97
C LEU A 90 -12.25 3.02 -30.00
N ARG A 91 -12.86 4.21 -29.84
CA ARG A 91 -13.90 4.80 -30.75
C ARG A 91 -15.01 3.82 -31.17
N ARG A 92 -15.35 2.89 -30.29
CA ARG A 92 -16.26 1.77 -30.57
C ARG A 92 -17.07 1.45 -29.33
N GLU A 93 -18.09 0.63 -29.51
CA GLU A 93 -18.76 0.00 -28.37
C GLU A 93 -17.76 -0.92 -27.66
N VAL A 94 -17.71 -0.81 -26.33
CA VAL A 94 -16.82 -1.58 -25.46
C VAL A 94 -17.62 -2.15 -24.30
N SER A 95 -17.11 -3.23 -23.71
CA SER A 95 -17.56 -3.67 -22.40
C SER A 95 -16.73 -2.97 -21.34
N ALA A 96 -17.40 -2.27 -20.42
CA ALA A 96 -16.79 -1.45 -19.40
C ALA A 96 -17.05 -2.03 -18.00
N VAL A 97 -16.03 -1.98 -17.15
CA VAL A 97 -16.09 -2.37 -15.74
C VAL A 97 -15.48 -1.25 -14.92
N TRP A 98 -16.20 -0.76 -13.92
CA TRP A 98 -15.75 0.26 -12.99
C TRP A 98 -15.85 -0.24 -11.56
N VAL A 99 -14.80 0.02 -10.79
CA VAL A 99 -14.74 -0.33 -9.37
C VAL A 99 -14.26 0.89 -8.61
N GLN A 100 -15.01 1.32 -7.60
CA GLN A 100 -14.62 2.38 -6.68
C GLN A 100 -14.52 1.80 -5.26
N PRO A 101 -13.29 1.54 -4.78
CA PRO A 101 -13.07 1.13 -3.39
C PRO A 101 -13.28 2.30 -2.43
N ASN A 102 -14.07 2.09 -1.38
CA ASN A 102 -14.45 3.13 -0.41
C ASN A 102 -13.51 3.22 0.80
N GLY A 103 -12.51 2.36 0.89
CA GLY A 103 -11.52 2.38 1.97
C GLY A 103 -10.20 1.71 1.60
N PRO A 104 -9.11 2.00 2.33
CA PRO A 104 -7.79 1.45 2.08
C PRO A 104 -7.76 -0.06 2.34
N GLY A 105 -6.90 -0.77 1.61
CA GLY A 105 -6.78 -2.23 1.70
C GLY A 105 -6.53 -2.89 0.36
N ILE A 106 -6.64 -4.21 0.32
CA ILE A 106 -6.38 -4.99 -0.90
C ILE A 106 -7.70 -5.62 -1.35
N TYR A 107 -8.04 -5.41 -2.63
CA TYR A 107 -9.25 -5.92 -3.27
C TYR A 107 -8.86 -6.78 -4.47
N ASN A 108 -9.44 -7.97 -4.55
CA ASN A 108 -9.27 -8.86 -5.69
C ASN A 108 -10.45 -8.68 -6.63
N LEU A 109 -10.18 -8.10 -7.79
CA LEU A 109 -11.12 -8.01 -8.89
C LEU A 109 -10.89 -9.16 -9.86
N THR A 110 -11.93 -9.95 -10.11
CA THR A 110 -11.93 -11.03 -11.10
C THR A 110 -12.98 -10.71 -12.16
N VAL A 111 -12.54 -10.58 -13.40
CA VAL A 111 -13.40 -10.33 -14.57
C VAL A 111 -13.32 -11.56 -15.47
N ASN A 112 -14.42 -12.30 -15.59
CA ASN A 112 -14.51 -13.42 -16.53
C ASN A 112 -15.39 -13.05 -17.71
N PHE A 113 -14.97 -13.44 -18.90
CA PHE A 113 -15.74 -13.23 -20.13
C PHE A 113 -15.35 -14.23 -21.21
N SER A 114 -16.14 -14.24 -22.28
CA SER A 114 -15.87 -15.02 -23.48
C SER A 114 -15.85 -14.09 -24.70
N SER A 115 -14.81 -14.22 -25.52
CA SER A 115 -14.70 -13.50 -26.79
C SER A 115 -14.50 -14.47 -27.96
N ASN A 116 -15.33 -14.32 -28.98
CA ASN A 116 -15.22 -15.08 -30.23
C ASN A 116 -14.23 -14.44 -31.21
N LYS A 117 -13.76 -13.22 -30.94
CA LYS A 117 -12.83 -12.46 -31.78
C LYS A 117 -11.57 -12.12 -30.99
N SER A 118 -10.51 -11.73 -31.70
CA SER A 118 -9.41 -11.04 -31.03
C SER A 118 -9.95 -9.80 -30.31
N TRP A 119 -9.40 -9.56 -29.14
CA TRP A 119 -9.86 -8.49 -28.26
C TRP A 119 -8.66 -7.77 -27.68
N GLU A 120 -8.88 -6.55 -27.26
CA GLU A 120 -7.91 -5.70 -26.60
C GLU A 120 -8.60 -5.03 -25.43
N TYR A 121 -7.81 -4.62 -24.43
CA TYR A 121 -8.37 -3.93 -23.29
C TYR A 121 -7.47 -2.80 -22.82
N LEU A 122 -8.14 -1.79 -22.31
CA LEU A 122 -7.55 -0.60 -21.71
C LEU A 122 -7.79 -0.68 -20.20
N VAL A 123 -6.72 -0.48 -19.44
CA VAL A 123 -6.78 -0.43 -17.98
C VAL A 123 -6.30 0.92 -17.51
N GLY A 124 -7.07 1.53 -16.61
CA GLY A 124 -6.68 2.79 -16.02
C GLY A 124 -7.51 3.19 -14.82
N VAL A 125 -7.20 4.37 -14.30
CA VAL A 125 -7.81 4.93 -13.11
C VAL A 125 -8.32 6.34 -13.39
N PHE A 126 -9.54 6.62 -12.96
CA PHE A 126 -10.05 7.98 -12.85
C PHE A 126 -9.59 8.59 -11.54
N THR A 127 -8.77 9.63 -11.67
CA THR A 127 -8.22 10.34 -10.53
C THR A 127 -8.22 11.84 -10.76
N ARG A 128 -8.22 12.58 -9.66
CA ARG A 128 -7.90 14.01 -9.64
C ARG A 128 -6.47 14.28 -9.18
N ASN A 129 -5.80 13.29 -8.58
CA ASN A 129 -4.46 13.41 -8.03
C ASN A 129 -3.45 12.69 -8.93
N PHE A 130 -3.08 13.34 -10.03
CA PHE A 130 -2.16 12.76 -11.01
C PHE A 130 -0.72 12.64 -10.50
N ASP A 131 -0.33 13.44 -9.51
CA ASP A 131 1.05 13.50 -9.03
C ASP A 131 1.45 12.20 -8.32
N PHE A 132 0.56 11.63 -7.50
CA PHE A 132 0.79 10.32 -6.85
C PHE A 132 1.17 9.23 -7.87
N TYR A 133 0.37 9.09 -8.92
CA TYR A 133 0.61 8.04 -9.90
C TYR A 133 1.80 8.36 -10.82
N ARG A 134 2.09 9.64 -11.07
CA ARG A 134 3.29 10.03 -11.82
C ARG A 134 4.56 9.71 -11.04
N GLU A 135 4.54 9.88 -9.73
CA GLU A 135 5.63 9.48 -8.84
C GLU A 135 5.76 7.95 -8.80
N TYR A 136 4.64 7.23 -8.68
CA TYR A 136 4.64 5.77 -8.54
C TYR A 136 4.95 5.01 -9.84
N TYR A 137 4.28 5.35 -10.95
CA TYR A 137 4.40 4.67 -12.24
C TYR A 137 5.38 5.35 -13.21
N GLY A 138 5.87 6.54 -12.88
CA GLY A 138 6.83 7.29 -13.69
C GLY A 138 6.25 7.81 -15.00
N LYS A 139 7.12 8.04 -16.00
CA LYS A 139 6.76 8.61 -17.31
C LYS A 139 6.04 7.64 -18.27
N ARG A 140 5.71 6.43 -17.83
CA ARG A 140 5.10 5.38 -18.68
C ARG A 140 3.57 5.48 -18.74
N ILE A 141 2.96 6.34 -17.94
CA ILE A 141 1.52 6.56 -17.91
C ILE A 141 1.10 7.57 -18.98
N SER A 142 -0.04 7.31 -19.62
CA SER A 142 -0.69 8.29 -20.50
C SER A 142 -1.86 8.90 -19.75
N ILE A 143 -1.91 10.24 -19.70
CA ILE A 143 -2.99 10.98 -19.03
C ILE A 143 -3.86 11.60 -20.11
N GLN A 144 -5.15 11.25 -20.10
CA GLN A 144 -6.16 11.81 -20.98
C GLN A 144 -7.31 12.35 -20.14
N ASN A 145 -7.37 13.68 -20.00
CA ASN A 145 -8.31 14.37 -19.10
C ASN A 145 -8.17 13.86 -17.64
N PHE A 146 -9.21 13.20 -17.11
CA PHE A 146 -9.23 12.60 -15.78
C PHE A 146 -8.92 11.11 -15.76
N PHE A 147 -8.71 10.51 -16.94
CA PHE A 147 -8.38 9.11 -17.06
C PHE A 147 -6.87 8.94 -17.20
N MET A 148 -6.32 8.05 -16.39
CA MET A 148 -4.93 7.67 -16.47
C MET A 148 -4.80 6.22 -16.89
N GLU A 149 -4.18 6.03 -18.05
CA GLU A 149 -3.86 4.71 -18.56
C GLU A 149 -2.56 4.21 -17.94
N ILE A 150 -2.65 3.03 -17.33
CA ILE A 150 -1.54 2.40 -16.62
C ILE A 150 -0.76 1.47 -17.54
N GLN A 151 -1.42 0.89 -18.54
CA GLN A 151 -0.82 -0.12 -19.41
C GLN A 151 -1.17 0.12 -20.89
N PRO A 152 -0.21 -0.08 -21.81
CA PRO A 152 -0.50 -0.06 -23.24
C PRO A 152 -1.50 -1.13 -23.64
N VAL A 153 -2.39 -0.78 -24.55
CA VAL A 153 -3.38 -1.69 -25.12
C VAL A 153 -2.69 -2.80 -25.90
N LEU A 154 -2.96 -4.05 -25.54
CA LEU A 154 -2.40 -5.22 -26.19
C LEU A 154 -3.52 -6.12 -26.71
N THR A 155 -3.36 -6.60 -27.94
CA THR A 155 -4.29 -7.56 -28.55
C THR A 155 -4.08 -8.96 -28.00
N ARG A 156 -5.18 -9.68 -27.80
CA ARG A 156 -5.27 -11.04 -27.27
C ARG A 156 -6.09 -11.90 -28.23
N HIS A 157 -5.84 -13.21 -28.19
CA HIS A 157 -6.54 -14.17 -29.02
C HIS A 157 -7.95 -14.46 -28.48
N PRO A 158 -8.89 -14.93 -29.33
CA PRO A 158 -10.22 -15.34 -28.89
C PRO A 158 -10.17 -16.50 -27.88
N GLY A 159 -11.22 -16.62 -27.07
CA GLY A 159 -11.38 -17.68 -26.08
C GLY A 159 -12.09 -17.21 -24.81
N ASN A 160 -12.08 -18.09 -23.80
CA ASN A 160 -12.52 -17.76 -22.46
C ASN A 160 -11.36 -17.18 -21.67
N TRP A 161 -11.59 -16.02 -21.06
CA TRP A 161 -10.58 -15.25 -20.39
C TRP A 161 -11.02 -14.85 -18.99
N THR A 162 -10.03 -14.86 -18.09
CA THR A 162 -10.17 -14.43 -16.71
C THR A 162 -9.08 -13.40 -16.43
N ILE A 163 -9.47 -12.15 -16.21
CA ILE A 163 -8.56 -11.08 -15.78
C ILE A 163 -8.67 -10.99 -14.26
N ILE A 164 -7.54 -11.16 -13.57
CA ILE A 164 -7.43 -11.05 -12.11
C ILE A 164 -6.59 -9.81 -11.84
N VAL A 165 -7.19 -8.81 -11.22
CA VAL A 165 -6.51 -7.57 -10.81
C VAL A 165 -6.51 -7.49 -9.29
N THR A 166 -5.31 -7.48 -8.71
CA THR A 166 -5.11 -7.17 -7.30
C THR A 166 -4.98 -5.65 -7.18
N LEU A 167 -6.00 -5.01 -6.62
CA LEU A 167 -6.03 -3.58 -6.35
C LEU A 167 -5.50 -3.33 -4.93
N GLU A 168 -4.38 -2.62 -4.80
CA GLU A 168 -3.84 -2.17 -3.52
C GLU A 168 -4.18 -0.69 -3.34
N ILE A 169 -5.06 -0.43 -2.39
CA ILE A 169 -5.65 0.89 -2.14
C ILE A 169 -4.89 1.55 -1.00
N HIS A 170 -4.16 2.60 -1.35
CA HIS A 170 -3.44 3.43 -0.42
C HIS A 170 -4.38 4.53 0.08
N SER A 171 -4.47 4.67 1.41
CA SER A 171 -5.08 5.87 1.97
C SER A 171 -4.21 7.06 1.57
N LEU A 172 -4.82 8.11 1.06
CA LEU A 172 -4.25 9.45 1.18
C LEU A 172 -4.25 9.79 2.68
N SER A 173 -3.29 9.25 3.42
CA SER A 173 -2.92 9.89 4.67
C SER A 173 -2.55 11.31 4.28
N PRO A 174 -3.24 12.33 4.81
CA PRO A 174 -2.75 13.68 4.65
C PRO A 174 -1.35 13.67 5.26
N SER A 175 -0.33 13.90 4.44
CA SER A 175 1.03 14.19 4.90
C SER A 175 1.11 15.58 5.53
N PHE A 176 0.14 15.88 6.40
CA PHE A 176 0.26 16.91 7.42
C PHE A 176 0.55 16.16 8.71
N SER A 177 1.73 16.38 9.27
CA SER A 177 2.02 16.03 10.67
C SER A 177 0.93 16.64 11.54
N TYR A 178 -0.08 15.84 11.90
CA TYR A 178 -1.11 16.29 12.82
C TYR A 178 -0.48 16.29 14.21
N ILE A 179 -0.19 17.48 14.71
CA ILE A 179 0.12 17.67 16.11
C ILE A 179 -1.23 17.58 16.83
N THR A 180 -1.42 16.53 17.62
CA THR A 180 -2.60 16.41 18.47
C THR A 180 -2.52 17.51 19.53
N LEU A 181 -3.33 18.56 19.35
CA LEU A 181 -3.42 19.62 20.34
C LEU A 181 -4.19 19.08 21.57
N PRO A 182 -3.67 19.28 22.79
CA PRO A 182 -4.42 19.00 24.01
C PRO A 182 -5.73 19.81 24.04
N THR A 183 -6.65 19.44 24.95
CA THR A 183 -7.82 20.27 25.24
C THR A 183 -7.39 21.70 25.61
N PRO A 184 -8.22 22.74 25.41
CA PRO A 184 -7.81 24.14 25.64
C PRO A 184 -7.22 24.40 27.03
N VAL A 185 -7.75 23.73 28.06
CA VAL A 185 -7.24 23.81 29.44
C VAL A 185 -5.89 23.13 29.58
N ASN A 186 -5.74 21.91 29.03
CA ASN A 186 -4.48 21.17 29.06
C ASN A 186 -3.38 21.88 28.25
N PHE A 187 -3.75 22.55 27.17
CA PHE A 187 -2.85 23.36 26.36
C PHE A 187 -2.32 24.57 27.15
N ALA A 188 -3.17 25.26 27.91
CA ALA A 188 -2.72 26.35 28.78
C ALA A 188 -1.72 25.86 29.85
N ILE A 189 -1.96 24.68 30.44
CA ILE A 189 -1.05 24.05 31.40
C ILE A 189 0.28 23.70 30.74
N LEU A 190 0.24 23.12 29.52
CA LEU A 190 1.44 22.77 28.75
C LEU A 190 2.28 24.02 28.44
N VAL A 191 1.66 25.09 27.96
CA VAL A 191 2.35 26.35 27.62
C VAL A 191 2.97 26.97 28.87
N ALA A 192 2.27 26.97 30.01
CA ALA A 192 2.81 27.48 31.26
C ALA A 192 4.03 26.68 31.74
N ALA A 193 3.96 25.34 31.68
CA ALA A 193 5.05 24.46 32.10
C ALA A 193 6.28 24.59 31.18
N VAL A 194 6.08 24.56 29.86
CA VAL A 194 7.16 24.75 28.88
C VAL A 194 7.76 26.15 28.99
N GLY A 195 6.94 27.17 29.24
CA GLY A 195 7.41 28.54 29.47
C GLY A 195 8.29 28.67 30.71
N LEU A 196 7.97 27.97 31.80
CA LEU A 196 8.77 27.94 33.01
C LEU A 196 10.11 27.22 32.80
N ILE A 197 10.11 26.10 32.09
CA ILE A 197 11.33 25.37 31.70
C ILE A 197 12.24 26.28 30.87
N ALA A 198 11.68 26.91 29.82
CA ALA A 198 12.42 27.81 28.95
C ALA A 198 13.01 29.01 29.70
N TYR A 199 12.30 29.53 30.70
CA TYR A 199 12.79 30.61 31.56
C TYR A 199 14.02 30.17 32.37
N VAL A 200 13.97 28.99 33.01
CA VAL A 200 15.09 28.45 33.78
C VAL A 200 16.30 28.16 32.88
N ASP A 201 16.07 27.55 31.72
CA ASP A 201 17.11 27.28 30.73
C ASP A 201 17.80 28.57 30.26
N SER A 202 17.00 29.60 29.97
CA SER A 202 17.51 30.92 29.56
C SER A 202 18.40 31.53 30.65
N PHE A 203 18.01 31.43 31.92
CA PHE A 203 18.81 31.91 33.04
C PHE A 203 20.15 31.18 33.15
N ILE A 204 20.14 29.84 33.03
CA ILE A 204 21.35 29.00 33.11
C ILE A 204 22.32 29.34 31.97
N ILE A 205 21.81 29.53 30.74
CA ILE A 205 22.63 29.91 29.58
C ILE A 205 23.26 31.29 29.80
N ILE A 206 22.47 32.29 30.22
CA ILE A 206 22.93 33.66 30.40
C ILE A 206 23.96 33.75 31.54
N ASP A 207 23.70 33.12 32.69
CA ASP A 207 24.63 33.08 33.82
C ASP A 207 25.96 32.44 33.43
N THR A 208 25.89 31.31 32.71
CA THR A 208 27.10 30.60 32.25
C THR A 208 27.87 31.43 31.22
N TYR A 209 27.17 32.12 30.30
CA TYR A 209 27.79 32.99 29.31
C TYR A 209 28.57 34.15 29.95
N PHE A 210 27.95 34.88 30.88
CA PHE A 210 28.60 36.02 31.54
C PHE A 210 29.76 35.57 32.45
N LYS A 211 29.62 34.46 33.17
CA LYS A 211 30.72 33.89 33.94
C LYS A 211 31.86 33.44 33.03
N SER A 212 31.56 32.93 31.83
CA SER A 212 32.57 32.50 30.83
C SER A 212 33.39 33.63 30.25
N LYS A 213 32.90 34.87 30.34
CA LYS A 213 33.63 36.07 29.95
C LYS A 213 34.48 36.65 31.08
N LYS A 214 34.11 36.40 32.33
CA LYS A 214 34.79 36.95 33.52
C LYS A 214 35.90 36.03 34.04
N GLU A 215 35.75 34.72 33.87
CA GLU A 215 36.70 33.68 34.31
C GLU A 215 37.11 32.83 33.09
N ILE A 216 38.36 32.34 33.04
CA ILE A 216 38.76 31.29 32.08
C ILE A 216 38.01 30.02 32.48
N ILE A 217 36.82 29.84 31.91
CA ILE A 217 35.92 28.77 32.30
C ILE A 217 36.42 27.42 31.79
N SER A 218 36.42 26.43 32.68
CA SER A 218 36.55 25.02 32.36
C SER A 218 35.39 24.55 31.49
N TYR A 219 35.68 23.81 30.41
CA TYR A 219 34.70 23.14 29.54
C TYR A 219 33.61 22.37 30.31
N GLY A 220 33.86 21.96 31.57
CA GLY A 220 32.89 21.28 32.43
C GLY A 220 31.59 22.05 32.66
N ARG A 221 31.59 23.38 32.76
CA ARG A 221 30.34 24.15 32.95
C ARG A 221 29.45 24.12 31.71
N TRP A 222 30.01 24.20 30.51
CA TRP A 222 29.25 24.08 29.26
C TRP A 222 28.65 22.68 29.07
N ILE A 223 29.36 21.64 29.52
CA ILE A 223 28.81 20.27 29.55
C ILE A 223 27.59 20.19 30.48
N ILE A 224 27.66 20.79 31.66
CA ILE A 224 26.52 20.83 32.61
C ILE A 224 25.32 21.56 32.01
N VAL A 225 25.54 22.69 31.31
CA VAL A 225 24.46 23.39 30.60
C VAL A 225 23.84 22.51 29.52
N GLY A 226 24.67 21.82 28.73
CA GLY A 226 24.18 20.90 27.70
C GLY A 226 23.34 19.76 28.27
N VAL A 227 23.77 19.17 29.38
CA VAL A 227 23.01 18.12 30.09
C VAL A 227 21.70 18.68 30.64
N ALA A 228 21.70 19.89 31.21
CA ALA A 228 20.48 20.54 31.71
C ALA A 228 19.46 20.75 30.58
N LEU A 229 19.88 21.24 29.42
CA LEU A 229 19.01 21.42 28.25
C LEU A 229 18.41 20.11 27.73
N LEU A 230 19.17 19.02 27.74
CA LEU A 230 18.66 17.69 27.36
C LEU A 230 17.59 17.19 28.33
N ILE A 231 17.79 17.42 29.65
CA ILE A 231 16.80 17.08 30.67
C ILE A 231 15.55 17.94 30.49
N SER A 232 15.69 19.24 30.25
CA SER A 232 14.59 20.16 29.98
C SER A 232 13.77 19.74 28.75
N ALA A 233 14.44 19.35 27.66
CA ALA A 233 13.78 18.85 26.46
C ALA A 233 13.01 17.54 26.73
N TYR A 234 13.59 16.63 27.52
CA TYR A 234 12.92 15.40 27.93
C TYR A 234 11.68 15.68 28.80
N LEU A 235 11.76 16.60 29.76
CA LEU A 235 10.64 17.00 30.61
C LEU A 235 9.51 17.65 29.81
N ALA A 236 9.86 18.53 28.86
CA ALA A 236 8.87 19.14 27.96
C ALA A 236 8.15 18.09 27.10
N TYR A 237 8.87 17.09 26.60
CA TYR A 237 8.29 15.97 25.85
C TYR A 237 7.35 15.11 26.73
N GLN A 238 7.74 14.82 27.96
CA GLN A 238 6.88 14.07 28.89
C GLN A 238 5.62 14.84 29.26
N MET A 239 5.72 16.16 29.46
CA MET A 239 4.56 17.02 29.71
C MET A 239 3.61 17.07 28.51
N TYR A 240 4.14 17.13 27.28
CA TYR A 240 3.33 17.02 26.07
C TYR A 240 2.54 15.71 26.06
N ASN A 241 3.19 14.57 26.27
CA ASN A 241 2.51 13.27 26.28
C ASN A 241 1.45 13.17 27.38
N PHE A 242 1.74 13.66 28.59
CA PHE A 242 0.81 13.63 29.71
C PHE A 242 -0.45 14.48 29.46
N THR A 243 -0.27 15.71 28.99
CA THR A 243 -1.37 16.65 28.72
C THR A 243 -2.23 16.24 27.53
N THR A 244 -1.65 15.57 26.53
CA THR A 244 -2.34 15.13 25.32
C THR A 244 -3.01 13.77 25.44
N PHE A 245 -2.42 12.80 26.16
CA PHE A 245 -2.90 11.41 26.17
C PHE A 245 -3.39 10.90 27.52
N THR A 246 -2.98 11.49 28.65
CA THR A 246 -3.35 11.01 29.98
C THR A 246 -4.51 11.81 30.58
N LEU A 247 -4.45 13.15 30.50
CA LEU A 247 -5.51 14.01 31.03
C LEU A 247 -6.75 14.09 30.13
N SER A 248 -6.63 13.75 28.85
CA SER A 248 -7.74 13.74 27.89
C SER A 248 -8.59 12.47 27.95
N GLY A 249 -8.12 11.43 28.64
CA GLY A 249 -8.79 10.13 28.77
C GLY A 249 -9.75 10.01 29.96
N VAL A 250 -10.13 11.14 30.59
CA VAL A 250 -11.15 11.18 31.63
C VAL A 250 -12.42 11.78 31.04
N GLU A 251 -13.16 10.95 30.29
CA GLU A 251 -14.59 11.10 30.03
C GLU A 251 -15.30 9.80 30.42
#